data_AF-A0A7J7NU04-F1
#
_entry.id   AF-A0A7J7NU04-F1
#
_cell.length_a   1.000
_cell.length_b   1.000
_cell.length_c   1.000
_cell.angle_alpha   90.00
_cell.angle_beta   90.00
_cell.angle_gamma   90.00
#
_symmetry.space_group_name_H-M   'P 1'
#
loop_
_entity.id
_entity.type
_entity.pdbx_description
1 polymer ?
#
loop_
_entity_poly.entity_id
_entity_poly.type
_entity_poly.pdbx_seq_one_letter_code
_entity_poly.pdbx_strand_id
1 'polypeptide(L)'
;MSDDDTKEEKELDLSSPEVVTKYKSAAEIVNKALQLVLSECKPGVKIVDICEKGDSYIKEQTGNMYKNVKRKIERGVAFPTCVSINNTICHFSPLASDESVLEAGDILKIDMGCHIDGFIAVVAHTHVLQDGPVTGRAADVIAAANTAAEVALRLVRPGKKNKDVSEAVQKVAAAYDCKIVEGVLSHQLKQFVIDGNKVVLSVSNPETRVDDAEFEENEVYAIDIVTTTGDGKPRLLDERQTTIYKRAVDKNYNLKMKASRFIFNEINQNFPIMPFTARALEEKRARLGLVECVNHELLQPYPVLHEKSGDLVAHIKFTVLLMPNGSDRITSHSLQDLQPTKGIDSEPEIKAWLALATKKKKGGGKKKKGKKGDKADESVEAESMDTTNGAEPQE
;
A
#
# COMPACT_ATOMS: atom_id res chain seq x y z
N MET A 1 -34.36 -33.35 -7.93
CA MET A 1 -33.78 -32.08 -7.48
C MET A 1 -32.72 -32.44 -6.48
N SER A 2 -31.49 -32.00 -6.72
CA SER A 2 -30.37 -32.10 -5.78
C SER A 2 -30.10 -30.67 -5.33
N ASP A 3 -30.28 -30.41 -4.04
CA ASP A 3 -29.91 -29.14 -3.44
C ASP A 3 -28.38 -29.10 -3.39
N ASP A 4 -27.79 -28.49 -4.41
CA ASP A 4 -26.35 -28.28 -4.51
C ASP A 4 -26.00 -27.10 -3.61
N ASP A 5 -25.70 -27.40 -2.34
CA ASP A 5 -25.32 -26.42 -1.31
C ASP A 5 -24.15 -25.56 -1.83
N THR A 6 -24.48 -24.39 -2.38
CA THR A 6 -23.51 -23.34 -2.73
C THR A 6 -22.92 -22.79 -1.46
N LYS A 7 -21.91 -23.51 -0.92
CA LYS A 7 -21.05 -23.03 0.14
C LYS A 7 -20.34 -21.78 -0.36
N GLU A 8 -20.86 -20.63 0.04
CA GLU A 8 -20.15 -19.36 -0.08
C GLU A 8 -18.76 -19.57 0.56
N GLU A 9 -17.70 -19.51 -0.26
CA GLU A 9 -16.33 -19.58 0.26
C GLU A 9 -16.10 -18.32 1.10
N LYS A 10 -16.25 -18.48 2.42
CA LYS A 10 -16.20 -17.37 3.36
C LYS A 10 -14.88 -16.62 3.21
N GLU A 11 -14.98 -15.36 2.80
CA GLU A 11 -13.82 -14.51 2.55
C GLU A 11 -12.89 -14.45 3.78
N LEU A 12 -11.59 -14.63 3.53
CA LEU A 12 -10.57 -14.70 4.57
C LEU A 12 -10.08 -13.29 4.95
N ASP A 13 -10.47 -12.84 6.14
CA ASP A 13 -10.19 -11.52 6.69
C ASP A 13 -9.12 -11.53 7.81
N LEU A 14 -8.85 -10.35 8.38
CA LEU A 14 -7.90 -10.20 9.49
C LEU A 14 -8.38 -10.78 10.84
N SER A 15 -9.59 -11.35 10.93
CA SER A 15 -9.98 -12.12 12.12
C SER A 15 -9.18 -13.42 12.24
N SER A 16 -8.63 -13.93 11.13
CA SER A 16 -7.73 -15.09 11.10
C SER A 16 -6.26 -14.68 11.37
N PRO A 17 -5.61 -15.23 12.42
CA PRO A 17 -4.19 -14.99 12.66
C PRO A 17 -3.28 -15.47 11.52
N GLU A 18 -3.71 -16.47 10.73
CA GLU A 18 -2.95 -16.96 9.58
C GLU A 18 -2.92 -15.90 8.45
N VAL A 19 -4.04 -15.21 8.21
CA VAL A 19 -4.16 -14.13 7.22
C VAL A 19 -3.26 -12.95 7.63
N VAL A 20 -3.35 -12.52 8.89
CA VAL A 20 -2.47 -11.47 9.45
C VAL A 20 -0.98 -11.85 9.31
N THR A 21 -0.64 -13.13 9.50
CA THR A 21 0.73 -13.63 9.35
C THR A 21 1.20 -13.55 7.90
N LYS A 22 0.38 -13.98 6.93
CA LYS A 22 0.71 -13.94 5.49
C LYS A 22 0.93 -12.51 4.99
N TYR A 23 0.04 -11.58 5.35
CA TYR A 23 0.22 -10.15 5.08
C TYR A 23 1.55 -9.61 5.64
N LYS A 24 1.88 -9.95 6.89
CA LYS A 24 3.11 -9.47 7.54
C LYS A 24 4.38 -10.08 6.97
N SER A 25 4.38 -11.35 6.58
CA SER A 25 5.52 -11.96 5.87
C SER A 25 5.69 -11.40 4.45
N ALA A 26 4.61 -11.12 3.72
CA ALA A 26 4.68 -10.45 2.42
C ALA A 26 5.26 -9.03 2.56
N ALA A 27 4.85 -8.30 3.60
CA ALA A 27 5.38 -6.97 3.92
C ALA A 27 6.85 -7.01 4.34
N GLU A 28 7.27 -7.99 5.14
CA GLU A 28 8.67 -8.15 5.53
C GLU A 28 9.57 -8.38 4.30
N ILE A 29 9.13 -9.20 3.34
CA ILE A 29 9.85 -9.43 2.09
C ILE A 29 9.91 -8.14 1.24
N VAL A 30 8.80 -7.44 1.04
CA VAL A 30 8.79 -6.24 0.17
C VAL A 30 9.53 -5.05 0.81
N ASN A 31 9.50 -4.90 2.14
CA ASN A 31 10.32 -3.90 2.84
C ASN A 31 11.82 -4.16 2.64
N LYS A 32 12.27 -5.42 2.71
CA LYS A 32 13.67 -5.80 2.43
C LYS A 32 14.03 -5.67 0.95
N ALA A 33 13.11 -5.98 0.04
CA ALA A 33 13.29 -5.79 -1.39
C ALA A 33 13.49 -4.30 -1.74
N LEU A 34 12.71 -3.41 -1.12
CA LEU A 34 12.85 -1.96 -1.24
C LEU A 34 14.21 -1.48 -0.69
N GLN A 35 14.67 -2.00 0.45
CA GLN A 35 16.00 -1.69 1.00
C GLN A 35 17.13 -2.13 0.07
N LEU A 36 17.04 -3.32 -0.53
CA LEU A 36 17.99 -3.80 -1.53
C LEU A 36 18.00 -2.89 -2.77
N VAL A 37 16.83 -2.61 -3.33
CA VAL A 37 16.68 -1.74 -4.50
C VAL A 37 17.28 -0.35 -4.23
N LEU A 38 16.98 0.27 -3.09
CA LEU A 38 17.58 1.54 -2.67
C LEU A 38 19.11 1.48 -2.57
N SER A 39 19.66 0.38 -2.05
CA SER A 39 21.12 0.22 -1.97
C SER A 39 21.79 0.06 -3.34
N GLU A 40 21.03 -0.28 -4.38
CA GLU A 40 21.50 -0.46 -5.77
C GLU A 40 21.25 0.76 -6.67
N CYS A 41 20.33 1.64 -6.28
CA CYS A 41 20.10 2.94 -6.93
C CYS A 41 21.33 3.85 -6.78
N LYS A 42 22.15 3.94 -7.84
CA LYS A 42 23.37 4.75 -7.90
C LYS A 42 23.49 5.41 -9.30
N PRO A 43 24.09 6.59 -9.44
CA PRO A 43 24.31 7.21 -10.75
C PRO A 43 25.06 6.29 -11.72
N GLY A 44 24.63 6.25 -12.98
CA GLY A 44 25.15 5.39 -14.04
C GLY A 44 24.64 3.94 -14.04
N VAL A 45 23.85 3.52 -13.03
CA VAL A 45 23.21 2.18 -13.02
C VAL A 45 21.95 2.22 -13.88
N LYS A 46 21.74 1.19 -14.70
CA LYS A 46 20.52 1.03 -15.51
C LYS A 46 19.30 0.79 -14.63
N ILE A 47 18.18 1.40 -15.02
CA ILE A 47 16.89 1.20 -14.35
C ILE A 47 16.42 -0.26 -14.48
N VAL A 48 16.62 -0.90 -15.63
CA VAL A 48 16.17 -2.29 -15.85
C VAL A 48 16.87 -3.28 -14.90
N ASP A 49 18.18 -3.16 -14.69
CA ASP A 49 18.96 -3.99 -13.76
C ASP A 49 18.40 -3.89 -12.31
N ILE A 50 17.99 -2.69 -11.91
CA ILE A 50 17.42 -2.42 -10.57
C ILE A 50 16.04 -3.06 -10.45
N CYS A 51 15.19 -2.93 -11.48
CA CYS A 51 13.89 -3.59 -11.56
C CYS A 51 14.02 -5.13 -11.50
N GLU A 52 14.98 -5.71 -12.22
CA GLU A 52 15.21 -7.16 -12.21
C GLU A 52 15.73 -7.66 -10.86
N LYS A 53 16.61 -6.91 -10.17
CA LYS A 53 17.07 -7.25 -8.81
C LYS A 53 15.93 -7.27 -7.80
N GLY A 54 15.04 -6.28 -7.82
CA GLY A 54 13.86 -6.23 -6.96
C GLY A 54 12.91 -7.42 -7.17
N ASP A 55 12.55 -7.69 -8.44
CA ASP A 55 11.68 -8.81 -8.80
C ASP A 55 12.29 -10.17 -8.41
N SER A 56 13.60 -10.33 -8.63
CA SER A 56 14.33 -11.57 -8.36
C SER A 56 14.42 -11.85 -6.86
N TYR A 57 14.71 -10.82 -6.05
CA TYR A 57 14.74 -10.94 -4.59
C TYR A 57 13.38 -11.38 -4.04
N ILE A 58 12.27 -10.77 -4.49
CA ILE A 58 10.92 -11.16 -4.06
C ILE A 58 10.64 -12.62 -4.45
N LYS A 59 10.97 -13.04 -5.68
CA LYS A 59 10.81 -14.44 -6.14
C LYS A 59 11.62 -15.44 -5.31
N GLU A 60 12.87 -15.10 -4.96
CA GLU A 60 13.73 -15.99 -4.16
C GLU A 60 13.22 -16.12 -2.72
N GLN A 61 12.98 -15.00 -2.03
CA GLN A 61 12.54 -15.01 -0.64
C GLN A 61 11.15 -15.66 -0.47
N THR A 62 10.19 -15.35 -1.34
CA THR A 62 8.88 -16.04 -1.34
C THR A 62 9.02 -17.52 -1.70
N GLY A 63 9.84 -17.87 -2.69
CA GLY A 63 10.13 -19.25 -3.07
C GLY A 63 10.62 -20.10 -1.90
N ASN A 64 11.42 -19.50 -1.00
CA ASN A 64 11.96 -20.15 0.20
C ASN A 64 10.92 -20.45 1.30
N MET A 65 9.83 -19.69 1.39
CA MET A 65 8.71 -19.98 2.30
C MET A 65 7.89 -21.20 1.83
N TYR A 66 7.04 -21.77 2.70
CA TYR A 66 5.98 -22.75 2.34
C TYR A 66 6.37 -23.82 1.30
N LYS A 67 7.54 -24.46 1.46
CA LYS A 67 8.00 -25.55 0.59
C LYS A 67 7.32 -26.90 0.90
N ASN A 68 7.07 -27.19 2.17
CA ASN A 68 6.65 -28.52 2.65
C ASN A 68 5.18 -28.59 3.09
N VAL A 69 4.29 -27.80 2.47
CA VAL A 69 2.85 -27.74 2.78
C VAL A 69 2.02 -28.65 1.87
N LYS A 70 0.93 -29.22 2.39
CA LYS A 70 0.06 -30.15 1.66
C LYS A 70 -0.72 -29.50 0.50
N ARG A 71 -1.05 -28.21 0.60
CA ARG A 71 -1.65 -27.40 -0.47
C ARG A 71 -0.57 -26.53 -1.10
N LYS A 72 -0.51 -26.46 -2.45
CA LYS A 72 0.34 -25.49 -3.16
C LYS A 72 -0.11 -24.08 -2.76
N ILE A 73 0.75 -23.34 -2.08
CA ILE A 73 0.56 -21.92 -1.76
C ILE A 73 1.27 -21.09 -2.84
N GLU A 74 0.50 -20.35 -3.62
CA GLU A 74 0.99 -19.39 -4.61
C GLU A 74 1.54 -18.14 -3.92
N ARG A 75 2.65 -17.60 -4.43
CA ARG A 75 3.44 -16.56 -3.79
C ARG A 75 4.47 -16.00 -4.75
N GLY A 76 4.84 -14.73 -4.60
CA GLY A 76 5.77 -14.07 -5.50
C GLY A 76 5.58 -12.56 -5.56
N VAL A 77 5.87 -12.00 -6.73
CA VAL A 77 5.65 -10.58 -7.05
C VAL A 77 4.15 -10.34 -7.22
N ALA A 78 3.62 -9.36 -6.48
CA ALA A 78 2.23 -8.89 -6.61
C ALA A 78 2.12 -7.60 -7.44
N PHE A 79 3.21 -6.83 -7.50
CA PHE A 79 3.34 -5.70 -8.42
C PHE A 79 4.81 -5.58 -8.84
N PRO A 80 5.14 -5.51 -10.15
CA PRO A 80 6.53 -5.46 -10.62
C PRO A 80 7.29 -4.28 -10.05
N THR A 81 8.60 -4.48 -9.86
CA THR A 81 9.50 -3.41 -9.41
C THR A 81 9.55 -2.30 -10.46
N CYS A 82 9.12 -1.11 -10.08
CA CYS A 82 9.16 0.11 -10.88
C CYS A 82 10.16 1.10 -10.30
N VAL A 83 10.82 1.90 -11.13
CA VAL A 83 11.66 3.05 -10.71
C VAL A 83 11.37 4.23 -11.63
N SER A 84 10.47 5.12 -11.21
CA SER A 84 9.99 6.25 -12.02
C SER A 84 10.71 7.55 -11.63
N ILE A 85 11.55 8.07 -12.52
CA ILE A 85 12.42 9.22 -12.24
C ILE A 85 11.76 10.56 -12.55
N ASN A 86 12.05 11.58 -11.75
CA ASN A 86 11.73 12.99 -12.02
C ASN A 86 10.23 13.21 -12.30
N ASN A 87 9.87 13.73 -13.47
CA ASN A 87 8.47 13.99 -13.87
C ASN A 87 7.70 12.71 -14.27
N THR A 88 8.38 11.56 -14.44
CA THR A 88 7.71 10.26 -14.65
C THR A 88 6.98 9.91 -13.37
N ILE A 89 5.66 9.77 -13.41
CA ILE A 89 4.80 9.60 -12.23
C ILE A 89 4.93 8.19 -11.66
N CYS A 90 4.70 7.16 -12.49
CA CYS A 90 4.50 5.78 -12.04
C CYS A 90 4.79 4.73 -13.13
N HIS A 91 4.77 3.47 -12.71
CA HIS A 91 4.77 2.25 -13.54
C HIS A 91 5.99 2.00 -14.45
N PHE A 92 7.05 2.83 -14.42
CA PHE A 92 8.22 2.61 -15.25
C PHE A 92 9.02 1.37 -14.78
N SER A 93 8.79 0.24 -15.46
CA SER A 93 9.53 -1.03 -15.28
C SER A 93 9.95 -1.55 -16.67
N PRO A 94 11.02 -1.00 -17.25
CA PRO A 94 11.32 -1.14 -18.68
C PRO A 94 11.66 -2.57 -19.14
N LEU A 95 11.75 -2.76 -20.47
CA LEU A 95 12.17 -4.02 -21.09
C LEU A 95 13.70 -4.20 -21.00
N ALA A 96 14.19 -5.43 -21.20
CA ALA A 96 15.62 -5.77 -21.17
C ALA A 96 16.49 -5.02 -22.21
N SER A 97 15.87 -4.43 -23.24
CA SER A 97 16.54 -3.63 -24.28
C SER A 97 16.63 -2.13 -23.95
N ASP A 98 16.33 -1.73 -22.72
CA ASP A 98 16.32 -0.33 -22.31
C ASP A 98 17.69 0.11 -21.73
N GLU A 99 18.12 1.30 -22.12
CA GLU A 99 19.43 1.87 -21.78
C GLU A 99 19.32 3.05 -20.78
N SER A 100 18.13 3.30 -20.21
CA SER A 100 17.91 4.38 -19.25
C SER A 100 18.69 4.14 -17.97
N VAL A 101 19.60 5.07 -17.64
CA VAL A 101 20.40 5.07 -16.41
C VAL A 101 19.91 6.13 -15.44
N LEU A 102 20.27 5.98 -14.16
CA LEU A 102 20.03 7.00 -13.13
C LEU A 102 21.11 8.07 -13.15
N GLU A 103 20.75 9.32 -12.86
CA GLU A 103 21.67 10.46 -12.73
C GLU A 103 21.78 10.96 -11.28
N ALA A 104 22.83 11.73 -10.98
CA ALA A 104 23.02 12.32 -9.66
C ALA A 104 22.01 13.47 -9.45
N GLY A 105 21.26 13.42 -8.35
CA GLY A 105 20.17 14.35 -8.05
C GLY A 105 18.77 13.90 -8.54
N ASP A 106 18.65 12.77 -9.24
CA ASP A 106 17.34 12.22 -9.65
C ASP A 106 16.41 12.00 -8.45
N ILE A 107 15.12 12.38 -8.59
CA ILE A 107 14.05 12.01 -7.65
C ILE A 107 13.36 10.71 -8.10
N LEU A 108 13.84 9.60 -7.54
CA LEU A 108 13.39 8.24 -7.81
C LEU A 108 12.08 7.94 -7.06
N LYS A 109 11.11 7.35 -7.75
CA LYS A 109 9.92 6.73 -7.14
C LYS A 109 9.98 5.23 -7.36
N ILE A 110 10.27 4.49 -6.29
CA ILE A 110 10.35 3.03 -6.32
C ILE A 110 9.01 2.48 -5.85
N ASP A 111 8.38 1.60 -6.61
CA ASP A 111 7.09 0.96 -6.30
C ASP A 111 7.16 -0.54 -6.58
N MET A 112 6.66 -1.37 -5.67
CA MET A 112 6.72 -2.84 -5.76
C MET A 112 5.72 -3.53 -4.82
N GLY A 113 5.38 -4.79 -5.13
CA GLY A 113 4.47 -5.62 -4.35
C GLY A 113 4.90 -7.07 -4.22
N CYS A 114 4.61 -7.67 -3.07
CA CYS A 114 4.77 -9.09 -2.76
C CYS A 114 3.42 -9.70 -2.35
N HIS A 115 3.17 -10.98 -2.66
CA HIS A 115 2.02 -11.71 -2.11
C HIS A 115 2.41 -13.09 -1.58
N ILE A 116 1.63 -13.56 -0.60
CA ILE A 116 1.67 -14.91 -0.06
C ILE A 116 0.23 -15.43 0.02
N ASP A 117 -0.07 -16.53 -0.65
CA ASP A 117 -1.40 -17.15 -0.73
C ASP A 117 -2.49 -16.19 -1.24
N GLY A 118 -2.09 -15.19 -2.05
CA GLY A 118 -2.97 -14.13 -2.54
C GLY A 118 -3.11 -12.92 -1.62
N PHE A 119 -2.59 -12.94 -0.39
CA PHE A 119 -2.58 -11.77 0.49
C PHE A 119 -1.41 -10.86 0.14
N ILE A 120 -1.71 -9.62 -0.24
CA ILE A 120 -0.81 -8.68 -0.91
C ILE A 120 -0.24 -7.65 0.07
N ALA A 121 1.07 -7.36 -0.04
CA ALA A 121 1.69 -6.19 0.56
C ALA A 121 2.45 -5.39 -0.50
N VAL A 122 2.10 -4.11 -0.64
CA VAL A 122 2.72 -3.14 -1.54
C VAL A 122 3.42 -2.02 -0.78
N VAL A 123 4.45 -1.46 -1.38
CA VAL A 123 5.18 -0.30 -0.86
C VAL A 123 5.70 0.56 -2.02
N ALA A 124 5.63 1.88 -1.85
CA ALA A 124 6.37 2.82 -2.67
C ALA A 124 7.06 3.87 -1.81
N HIS A 125 8.21 4.35 -2.28
CA HIS A 125 9.05 5.33 -1.63
C HIS A 125 9.63 6.32 -2.64
N THR A 126 9.80 7.57 -2.22
CA THR A 126 10.53 8.58 -2.99
C THR A 126 11.88 8.87 -2.36
N HIS A 127 12.93 8.80 -3.17
CA HIS A 127 14.31 9.00 -2.76
C HIS A 127 15.05 9.87 -3.77
N VAL A 128 15.84 10.84 -3.31
CA VAL A 128 16.69 11.67 -4.17
C VAL A 128 18.12 11.14 -4.16
N LEU A 129 18.75 10.95 -5.32
CA LEU A 129 20.13 10.49 -5.45
C LEU A 129 21.16 11.58 -5.10
N GLN A 130 21.20 11.96 -3.82
CA GLN A 130 22.18 12.88 -3.25
C GLN A 130 22.60 12.45 -1.83
N ASP A 131 23.80 12.85 -1.43
CA ASP A 131 24.21 12.86 -0.03
C ASP A 131 23.61 14.07 0.71
N GLY A 132 23.48 13.96 2.03
CA GLY A 132 23.01 15.05 2.89
C GLY A 132 21.50 15.37 2.77
N PRO A 133 21.06 16.52 3.31
CA PRO A 133 19.65 16.90 3.34
C PRO A 133 19.13 17.28 1.94
N VAL A 134 17.94 16.80 1.61
CA VAL A 134 17.19 17.27 0.44
C VAL A 134 16.63 18.66 0.77
N THR A 135 16.67 19.60 -0.19
CA THR A 135 16.23 21.00 0.00
C THR A 135 15.27 21.45 -1.10
N GLY A 136 14.69 22.64 -0.95
CA GLY A 136 13.93 23.30 -2.01
C GLY A 136 12.65 22.55 -2.41
N ARG A 137 12.28 22.64 -3.70
CA ARG A 137 11.03 22.03 -4.22
C ARG A 137 11.01 20.50 -4.16
N ALA A 138 12.18 19.84 -4.20
CA ALA A 138 12.28 18.41 -3.97
C ALA A 138 11.92 18.06 -2.52
N ALA A 139 12.42 18.81 -1.55
CA ALA A 139 12.04 18.63 -0.16
C ALA A 139 10.56 18.96 0.09
N ASP A 140 10.01 20.02 -0.51
CA ASP A 140 8.59 20.38 -0.41
C ASP A 140 7.68 19.24 -0.87
N VAL A 141 7.90 18.69 -2.07
CA VAL A 141 7.00 17.66 -2.65
C VAL A 141 7.11 16.32 -1.93
N ILE A 142 8.31 15.95 -1.44
CA ILE A 142 8.51 14.74 -0.63
C ILE A 142 7.93 14.93 0.79
N ALA A 143 8.07 16.11 1.39
CA ALA A 143 7.45 16.43 2.69
C ALA A 143 5.92 16.44 2.60
N ALA A 144 5.36 16.91 1.48
CA ALA A 144 3.94 16.83 1.19
C ALA A 144 3.45 15.37 1.13
N ALA A 145 4.13 14.50 0.37
CA ALA A 145 3.77 13.09 0.24
C ALA A 145 3.83 12.36 1.59
N ASN A 146 4.92 12.55 2.34
CA ASN A 146 5.11 11.92 3.65
C ASN A 146 4.07 12.38 4.68
N THR A 147 3.77 13.68 4.70
CA THR A 147 2.78 14.24 5.64
C THR A 147 1.37 13.79 5.27
N ALA A 148 1.04 13.73 3.97
CA ALA A 148 -0.26 13.26 3.49
C ALA A 148 -0.43 11.75 3.77
N ALA A 149 0.63 10.95 3.62
CA ALA A 149 0.65 9.53 4.00
C ALA A 149 0.40 9.32 5.51
N GLU A 150 1.04 10.12 6.38
CA GLU A 150 0.84 10.03 7.82
C GLU A 150 -0.55 10.54 8.27
N VAL A 151 -1.12 11.56 7.59
CA VAL A 151 -2.52 11.97 7.79
C VAL A 151 -3.48 10.86 7.34
N ALA A 152 -3.28 10.29 6.15
CA ALA A 152 -4.10 9.19 5.63
C ALA A 152 -4.07 7.96 6.56
N LEU A 153 -2.90 7.58 7.10
CA LEU A 153 -2.75 6.50 8.09
C LEU A 153 -3.60 6.70 9.37
N ARG A 154 -3.97 7.93 9.70
CA ARG A 154 -4.77 8.28 10.89
C ARG A 154 -6.26 8.50 10.57
N LEU A 155 -6.62 8.67 9.30
CA LEU A 155 -7.99 8.83 8.83
C LEU A 155 -8.57 7.54 8.24
N VAL A 156 -7.74 6.68 7.63
CA VAL A 156 -8.09 5.32 7.21
C VAL A 156 -8.17 4.43 8.46
N ARG A 157 -9.36 4.39 9.04
CA ARG A 157 -9.71 3.60 10.23
C ARG A 157 -11.22 3.37 10.29
N PRO A 158 -11.68 2.30 10.96
CA PRO A 158 -13.10 1.96 11.05
C PRO A 158 -13.99 3.13 11.50
N GLY A 159 -15.15 3.30 10.86
CA GLY A 159 -16.08 4.39 11.14
C GLY A 159 -15.68 5.74 10.56
N LYS A 160 -14.83 5.76 9.52
CA LYS A 160 -14.48 6.96 8.75
C LYS A 160 -14.71 6.75 7.25
N LYS A 161 -14.98 7.85 6.53
CA LYS A 161 -15.24 7.81 5.09
C LYS A 161 -13.97 7.94 4.26
N ASN A 162 -13.98 7.35 3.06
CA ASN A 162 -12.95 7.57 2.04
C ASN A 162 -12.80 9.06 1.68
N LYS A 163 -13.91 9.79 1.52
CA LYS A 163 -13.93 11.23 1.21
C LYS A 163 -13.20 12.11 2.24
N ASP A 164 -13.26 11.77 3.54
CA ASP A 164 -12.51 12.47 4.60
C ASP A 164 -11.00 12.42 4.32
N VAL A 165 -10.50 11.30 3.79
CA VAL A 165 -9.08 11.11 3.45
C VAL A 165 -8.73 11.93 2.20
N SER A 166 -9.57 11.88 1.16
CA SER A 166 -9.39 12.65 -0.08
C SER A 166 -9.25 14.15 0.16
N GLU A 167 -10.13 14.75 0.96
CA GLU A 167 -10.09 16.17 1.30
C GLU A 167 -8.85 16.52 2.14
N ALA A 168 -8.45 15.64 3.05
CA ALA A 168 -7.31 15.85 3.93
C ALA A 168 -5.97 15.83 3.18
N VAL A 169 -5.75 14.87 2.28
CA VAL A 169 -4.48 14.78 1.52
C VAL A 169 -4.30 15.95 0.55
N GLN A 170 -5.39 16.49 0.00
CA GLN A 170 -5.37 17.70 -0.83
C GLN A 170 -4.98 18.94 -0.02
N LYS A 171 -5.57 19.14 1.17
CA LYS A 171 -5.18 20.22 2.10
C LYS A 171 -3.71 20.12 2.51
N VAL A 172 -3.21 18.91 2.76
CA VAL A 172 -1.79 18.70 3.07
C VAL A 172 -0.88 19.07 1.90
N ALA A 173 -1.20 18.65 0.67
CA ALA A 173 -0.38 19.01 -0.48
C ALA A 173 -0.33 20.54 -0.70
N ALA A 174 -1.48 21.22 -0.55
CA ALA A 174 -1.57 22.67 -0.69
C ALA A 174 -0.68 23.42 0.33
N ALA A 175 -0.53 22.92 1.57
CA ALA A 175 0.35 23.50 2.58
C ALA A 175 1.85 23.49 2.22
N TYR A 176 2.24 22.72 1.19
CA TYR A 176 3.61 22.67 0.63
C TYR A 176 3.72 23.34 -0.76
N ASP A 177 2.74 24.15 -1.16
CA ASP A 177 2.54 24.64 -2.54
C ASP A 177 2.61 23.50 -3.58
N CYS A 178 2.11 22.32 -3.22
CA CYS A 178 2.08 21.14 -4.08
C CYS A 178 0.63 20.72 -4.37
N LYS A 179 0.46 19.81 -5.33
CA LYS A 179 -0.83 19.17 -5.61
C LYS A 179 -0.75 17.67 -5.41
N ILE A 180 -1.91 17.05 -5.21
CA ILE A 180 -2.10 15.61 -5.38
C ILE A 180 -2.36 15.35 -6.88
N VAL A 181 -1.89 14.23 -7.41
CA VAL A 181 -2.11 13.83 -8.80
C VAL A 181 -3.52 13.27 -9.01
N GLU A 182 -4.20 13.71 -10.07
CA GLU A 182 -5.54 13.26 -10.46
C GLU A 182 -5.58 11.76 -10.81
N GLY A 183 -6.70 11.10 -10.49
CA GLY A 183 -6.95 9.69 -10.88
C GLY A 183 -6.25 8.62 -10.02
N VAL A 184 -5.44 9.00 -9.03
CA VAL A 184 -4.81 8.05 -8.10
C VAL A 184 -5.85 7.42 -7.17
N LEU A 185 -5.84 6.09 -7.07
CA LEU A 185 -6.74 5.28 -6.25
C LEU A 185 -5.97 4.51 -5.18
N SER A 186 -6.35 4.68 -3.91
CA SER A 186 -5.96 3.76 -2.82
C SER A 186 -7.00 2.64 -2.73
N HIS A 187 -6.60 1.39 -2.95
CA HIS A 187 -7.52 0.26 -3.04
C HIS A 187 -7.63 -0.56 -1.75
N GLN A 188 -8.82 -1.10 -1.49
CA GLN A 188 -8.97 -2.25 -0.60
C GLN A 188 -8.25 -3.46 -1.19
N LEU A 189 -7.47 -4.17 -0.36
CA LEU A 189 -6.84 -5.44 -0.71
C LEU A 189 -7.69 -6.59 -0.14
N LYS A 190 -7.94 -7.60 -0.97
CA LYS A 190 -8.56 -8.88 -0.58
C LYS A 190 -7.67 -10.02 -1.06
N GLN A 191 -7.98 -11.27 -0.69
CA GLN A 191 -7.20 -12.41 -1.17
C GLN A 191 -7.28 -12.51 -2.70
N PHE A 192 -6.12 -12.45 -3.37
CA PHE A 192 -5.96 -12.36 -4.82
C PHE A 192 -6.53 -11.11 -5.51
N VAL A 193 -6.96 -10.07 -4.78
CA VAL A 193 -7.47 -8.82 -5.36
C VAL A 193 -6.63 -7.64 -4.88
N ILE A 194 -5.89 -7.04 -5.82
CA ILE A 194 -5.02 -5.86 -5.59
C ILE A 194 -5.78 -4.54 -5.67
N ASP A 195 -6.94 -4.57 -6.30
CA ASP A 195 -7.71 -3.43 -6.78
C ASP A 195 -9.19 -3.56 -6.43
N GLY A 196 -9.49 -3.82 -5.15
CA GLY A 196 -10.87 -3.93 -4.66
C GLY A 196 -11.67 -2.64 -4.90
N ASN A 197 -12.97 -2.82 -5.16
CA ASN A 197 -13.90 -1.74 -5.54
C ASN A 197 -14.05 -0.63 -4.47
N LYS A 198 -13.77 -0.95 -3.20
CA LYS A 198 -13.82 -0.01 -2.08
C LYS A 198 -12.50 0.79 -2.05
N VAL A 199 -12.56 2.05 -2.44
CA VAL A 199 -11.37 2.87 -2.76
C VAL A 199 -11.40 4.26 -2.13
N VAL A 200 -10.22 4.88 -1.98
CA VAL A 200 -10.06 6.34 -1.82
C VAL A 200 -9.56 6.92 -3.13
N LEU A 201 -10.31 7.86 -3.71
CA LEU A 201 -9.87 8.65 -4.86
C LEU A 201 -9.16 9.92 -4.35
N SER A 202 -7.87 10.05 -4.63
CA SER A 202 -7.04 11.08 -3.99
C SER A 202 -7.39 12.50 -4.47
N VAL A 203 -7.78 12.67 -5.74
CA VAL A 203 -8.45 13.86 -6.30
C VAL A 203 -9.54 13.43 -7.28
N SER A 204 -10.76 13.96 -7.10
CA SER A 204 -11.86 13.77 -8.04
C SER A 204 -11.68 14.63 -9.29
N ASN A 205 -11.87 14.03 -10.47
CA ASN A 205 -11.98 14.75 -11.74
C ASN A 205 -13.32 14.40 -12.43
N PRO A 206 -13.72 15.06 -13.53
CA PRO A 206 -15.06 14.87 -14.10
C PRO A 206 -15.34 13.44 -14.59
N GLU A 207 -14.28 12.72 -14.98
CA GLU A 207 -14.32 11.39 -15.59
C GLU A 207 -14.25 10.27 -14.53
N THR A 208 -13.55 10.51 -13.41
CA THR A 208 -13.32 9.52 -12.35
C THR A 208 -14.23 9.80 -11.16
N ARG A 209 -15.14 8.88 -10.88
CA ARG A 209 -15.99 8.89 -9.67
C ARG A 209 -15.87 7.56 -8.95
N VAL A 210 -15.99 7.61 -7.63
CA VAL A 210 -15.98 6.44 -6.74
C VAL A 210 -17.12 6.60 -5.74
N ASP A 211 -17.65 5.48 -5.25
CA ASP A 211 -18.76 5.51 -4.30
C ASP A 211 -18.31 5.99 -2.90
N ASP A 212 -19.25 6.59 -2.19
CA ASP A 212 -19.07 7.09 -0.83
C ASP A 212 -18.99 5.88 0.14
N ALA A 213 -17.81 5.60 0.70
CA ALA A 213 -17.53 4.35 1.42
C ALA A 213 -17.01 4.61 2.84
N GLU A 214 -17.48 3.83 3.82
CA GLU A 214 -17.02 3.85 5.21
C GLU A 214 -16.07 2.67 5.49
N PHE A 215 -14.91 2.92 6.07
CA PHE A 215 -13.94 1.87 6.43
C PHE A 215 -14.48 0.99 7.58
N GLU A 216 -14.14 -0.30 7.55
CA GLU A 216 -14.63 -1.31 8.50
C GLU A 216 -13.48 -2.02 9.26
N GLU A 217 -13.79 -2.72 10.35
CA GLU A 217 -12.81 -3.57 11.04
C GLU A 217 -12.52 -4.83 10.20
N ASN A 218 -11.28 -5.32 10.28
CA ASN A 218 -10.69 -6.43 9.52
C ASN A 218 -10.40 -6.21 8.02
N GLU A 219 -10.58 -4.99 7.50
CA GLU A 219 -10.17 -4.64 6.12
C GLU A 219 -8.65 -4.40 5.98
N VAL A 220 -8.13 -4.51 4.76
CA VAL A 220 -6.77 -4.09 4.38
C VAL A 220 -6.84 -3.09 3.24
N TYR A 221 -5.96 -2.07 3.25
CA TYR A 221 -5.84 -1.11 2.16
C TYR A 221 -4.38 -0.92 1.72
N ALA A 222 -4.18 -0.75 0.42
CA ALA A 222 -3.02 -0.10 -0.16
C ALA A 222 -3.32 1.40 -0.25
N ILE A 223 -2.73 2.19 0.64
CA ILE A 223 -2.83 3.65 0.59
C ILE A 223 -1.75 4.17 -0.35
N ASP A 224 -2.17 4.93 -1.37
CA ASP A 224 -1.35 5.42 -2.46
C ASP A 224 -1.46 6.94 -2.56
N ILE A 225 -0.35 7.62 -2.25
CA ILE A 225 -0.24 9.08 -2.22
C ILE A 225 0.80 9.51 -3.24
N VAL A 226 0.37 10.26 -4.27
CA VAL A 226 1.25 10.89 -5.25
C VAL A 226 1.06 12.40 -5.20
N THR A 227 2.14 13.14 -4.96
CA THR A 227 2.20 14.60 -4.99
C THR A 227 3.09 15.09 -6.12
N THR A 228 2.83 16.31 -6.59
CA THR A 228 3.54 16.96 -7.70
C THR A 228 3.74 18.45 -7.42
N THR A 229 4.83 19.02 -7.93
CA THR A 229 5.02 20.49 -8.02
C THR A 229 4.21 21.13 -9.13
N GLY A 230 3.72 20.32 -10.07
CA GLY A 230 3.12 20.71 -11.33
C GLY A 230 1.62 21.01 -11.26
N ASP A 231 0.89 20.68 -12.33
CA ASP A 231 -0.53 21.00 -12.41
C ASP A 231 -1.49 19.92 -11.90
N GLY A 232 -0.99 18.71 -11.63
CA GLY A 232 -1.76 17.59 -11.08
C GLY A 232 -2.23 16.58 -12.12
N LYS A 233 -1.96 16.79 -13.42
CA LYS A 233 -2.64 16.06 -14.51
C LYS A 233 -1.74 15.05 -15.21
N PRO A 234 -1.96 13.73 -15.03
CA PRO A 234 -1.17 12.70 -15.71
C PRO A 234 -1.26 12.81 -17.24
N ARG A 235 -0.14 12.55 -17.93
CA ARG A 235 -0.07 12.50 -19.40
C ARG A 235 0.60 11.21 -19.85
N LEU A 236 -0.03 10.51 -20.78
CA LEU A 236 0.60 9.42 -21.51
C LEU A 236 1.42 10.03 -22.66
N LEU A 237 2.72 9.74 -22.71
CA LEU A 237 3.64 10.31 -23.72
C LEU A 237 4.02 9.30 -24.81
N ASP A 238 4.25 8.03 -24.44
CA ASP A 238 4.43 6.93 -25.38
C ASP A 238 3.78 5.65 -24.81
N GLU A 239 2.77 5.13 -25.52
CA GLU A 239 2.12 3.85 -25.20
C GLU A 239 3.12 2.70 -25.05
N ARG A 240 4.25 2.74 -25.78
CA ARG A 240 5.27 1.68 -25.79
C ARG A 240 6.03 1.55 -24.47
N GLN A 241 6.02 2.59 -23.62
CA GLN A 241 6.55 2.49 -22.25
C GLN A 241 5.66 1.62 -21.34
N THR A 242 4.43 1.31 -21.74
CA THR A 242 3.52 0.43 -21.01
C THR A 242 4.02 -1.02 -21.04
N THR A 243 4.77 -1.41 -20.02
CA THR A 243 5.27 -2.77 -19.84
C THR A 243 4.46 -3.58 -18.83
N ILE A 244 3.65 -2.96 -17.97
CA ILE A 244 2.93 -3.62 -16.88
C ILE A 244 1.47 -3.88 -17.27
N TYR A 245 1.00 -5.10 -16.99
CA TYR A 245 -0.33 -5.60 -17.34
C TYR A 245 -0.89 -6.49 -16.22
N LYS A 246 -2.21 -6.58 -16.11
CA LYS A 246 -2.93 -7.51 -15.23
C LYS A 246 -3.98 -8.30 -16.03
N ARG A 247 -4.22 -9.55 -15.67
CA ARG A 247 -5.27 -10.39 -16.26
C ARG A 247 -6.67 -9.95 -15.78
N ALA A 248 -7.54 -9.58 -16.72
CA ALA A 248 -8.96 -9.33 -16.44
C ALA A 248 -9.75 -10.64 -16.42
N VAL A 249 -9.80 -11.31 -15.26
CA VAL A 249 -10.26 -12.70 -15.12
C VAL A 249 -11.72 -12.93 -15.53
N ASP A 250 -12.55 -11.90 -15.47
CA ASP A 250 -13.95 -11.85 -15.92
C ASP A 250 -14.10 -11.79 -17.46
N LYS A 251 -13.09 -11.27 -18.16
CA LYS A 251 -13.10 -11.07 -19.62
C LYS A 251 -12.66 -12.33 -20.34
N ASN A 252 -13.43 -12.73 -21.36
CA ASN A 252 -13.18 -13.90 -22.20
C ASN A 252 -13.36 -13.54 -23.68
N TYR A 253 -12.38 -13.89 -24.52
CA TYR A 253 -12.37 -13.63 -25.96
C TYR A 253 -11.49 -14.62 -26.71
N ASN A 254 -11.95 -15.05 -27.89
CA ASN A 254 -11.25 -16.02 -28.73
C ASN A 254 -10.17 -15.33 -29.60
N LEU A 255 -8.98 -15.17 -29.02
CA LEU A 255 -7.78 -14.60 -29.66
C LEU A 255 -7.48 -15.27 -31.02
N LYS A 256 -7.36 -14.46 -32.06
CA LYS A 256 -7.21 -14.86 -33.47
C LYS A 256 -5.77 -15.09 -33.87
N MET A 257 -4.81 -14.31 -33.37
CA MET A 257 -3.39 -14.50 -33.72
C MET A 257 -2.74 -15.63 -32.91
N LYS A 258 -1.83 -16.38 -33.55
CA LYS A 258 -1.07 -17.46 -32.90
C LYS A 258 -0.12 -16.94 -31.80
N ALA A 259 0.42 -15.73 -31.98
CA ALA A 259 1.27 -15.07 -30.98
C ALA A 259 0.50 -14.74 -29.71
N SER A 260 -0.68 -14.11 -29.83
CA SER A 260 -1.54 -13.76 -28.69
C SER A 260 -2.00 -15.00 -27.93
N ARG A 261 -2.44 -16.07 -28.61
CA ARG A 261 -2.79 -17.34 -27.92
C ARG A 261 -1.61 -17.95 -27.15
N PHE A 262 -0.38 -17.81 -27.66
CA PHE A 262 0.81 -18.29 -26.97
C PHE A 262 1.11 -17.45 -25.72
N ILE A 263 1.19 -16.12 -25.87
CA ILE A 263 1.47 -15.18 -24.78
C ILE A 263 0.38 -15.21 -23.72
N PHE A 264 -0.89 -15.28 -24.11
CA PHE A 264 -2.02 -15.38 -23.18
C PHE A 264 -2.00 -16.69 -22.37
N ASN A 265 -1.58 -17.80 -22.98
CA ASN A 265 -1.37 -19.05 -22.24
C ASN A 265 -0.19 -18.95 -21.26
N GLU A 266 0.93 -18.33 -21.66
CA GLU A 266 2.08 -18.06 -20.79
C GLU A 266 1.67 -17.20 -19.58
N ILE A 267 0.88 -16.14 -19.80
CA ILE A 267 0.31 -15.28 -18.75
C ILE A 267 -0.61 -16.08 -17.82
N ASN A 268 -1.56 -16.87 -18.36
CA ASN A 268 -2.46 -17.67 -17.52
C ASN A 268 -1.75 -18.78 -16.71
N GLN A 269 -0.51 -19.16 -17.08
CA GLN A 269 0.30 -20.14 -16.35
C GLN A 269 1.21 -19.50 -15.28
N ASN A 270 1.76 -18.31 -15.56
CA ASN A 270 2.77 -17.66 -14.72
C ASN A 270 2.24 -16.48 -13.88
N PHE A 271 1.22 -15.78 -14.40
CA PHE A 271 0.66 -14.54 -13.86
C PHE A 271 -0.88 -14.52 -13.95
N PRO A 272 -1.58 -15.53 -13.36
CA PRO A 272 -3.02 -15.72 -13.59
C PRO A 272 -3.91 -14.59 -13.05
N ILE A 273 -3.43 -13.84 -12.05
CA ILE A 273 -4.23 -12.80 -11.36
C ILE A 273 -3.41 -11.54 -11.05
N MET A 274 -2.16 -11.69 -10.56
CA MET A 274 -1.32 -10.55 -10.17
C MET A 274 -0.80 -9.75 -11.38
N PRO A 275 -0.68 -8.42 -11.28
CA PRO A 275 0.06 -7.60 -12.23
C PRO A 275 1.48 -8.11 -12.49
N PHE A 276 1.90 -8.10 -13.75
CA PHE A 276 3.19 -8.58 -14.24
C PHE A 276 3.81 -7.60 -15.25
N THR A 277 5.12 -7.70 -15.47
CA THR A 277 5.84 -6.94 -16.50
C THR A 277 6.10 -7.80 -17.74
N ALA A 278 5.97 -7.20 -18.92
CA ALA A 278 6.30 -7.81 -20.20
C ALA A 278 7.77 -8.21 -20.34
N ARG A 279 8.67 -7.68 -19.48
CA ARG A 279 10.06 -8.15 -19.32
C ARG A 279 10.14 -9.64 -18.91
N ALA A 280 9.09 -10.19 -18.31
CA ALA A 280 9.02 -11.57 -17.85
C ALA A 280 8.29 -12.54 -18.83
N LEU A 281 8.18 -12.17 -20.13
CA LEU A 281 7.53 -12.96 -21.19
C LEU A 281 8.50 -13.25 -22.35
N GLU A 282 8.13 -14.17 -23.26
CA GLU A 282 8.89 -14.43 -24.50
C GLU A 282 8.89 -13.22 -25.45
N GLU A 283 9.96 -12.43 -25.40
CA GLU A 283 10.14 -11.13 -26.06
C GLU A 283 9.65 -11.09 -27.53
N LYS A 284 10.00 -12.10 -28.34
CA LYS A 284 9.75 -12.09 -29.80
C LYS A 284 8.27 -12.20 -30.14
N ARG A 285 7.44 -12.67 -29.20
CA ARG A 285 5.98 -12.76 -29.35
C ARG A 285 5.24 -11.77 -28.46
N ALA A 286 5.81 -11.37 -27.33
CA ALA A 286 5.18 -10.49 -26.34
C ALA A 286 4.57 -9.23 -27.00
N ARG A 287 5.37 -8.47 -27.75
CA ARG A 287 4.95 -7.19 -28.33
C ARG A 287 3.72 -7.29 -29.25
N LEU A 288 3.58 -8.36 -30.04
CA LEU A 288 2.40 -8.56 -30.90
C LEU A 288 1.25 -9.25 -30.17
N GLY A 289 1.55 -10.16 -29.24
CA GLY A 289 0.54 -10.89 -28.48
C GLY A 289 -0.22 -10.04 -27.46
N LEU A 290 0.48 -9.10 -26.81
CA LEU A 290 -0.12 -8.20 -25.82
C LEU A 290 -1.15 -7.24 -26.45
N VAL A 291 -0.89 -6.73 -27.66
CA VAL A 291 -1.78 -5.76 -28.35
C VAL A 291 -3.17 -6.35 -28.62
N GLU A 292 -3.27 -7.59 -29.11
CA GLU A 292 -4.59 -8.23 -29.30
C GLU A 292 -5.31 -8.47 -27.97
N CYS A 293 -4.56 -8.83 -26.92
CA CYS A 293 -5.13 -9.06 -25.59
C CYS A 293 -5.66 -7.77 -24.93
N VAL A 294 -4.96 -6.64 -25.08
CA VAL A 294 -5.41 -5.33 -24.56
C VAL A 294 -6.61 -4.81 -25.37
N ASN A 295 -6.55 -4.89 -26.70
CA ASN A 295 -7.64 -4.44 -27.59
C ASN A 295 -8.96 -5.23 -27.43
N HIS A 296 -8.91 -6.37 -26.72
CA HIS A 296 -10.08 -7.19 -26.39
C HIS A 296 -10.27 -7.35 -24.87
N GLU A 297 -9.78 -6.38 -24.08
CA GLU A 297 -9.96 -6.25 -22.63
C GLU A 297 -9.45 -7.44 -21.79
N LEU A 298 -8.73 -8.40 -22.36
CA LEU A 298 -8.18 -9.55 -21.64
C LEU A 298 -7.05 -9.17 -20.69
N LEU A 299 -6.37 -8.05 -20.97
CA LEU A 299 -5.33 -7.46 -20.14
C LEU A 299 -5.63 -5.99 -19.86
N GLN A 300 -5.60 -5.62 -18.59
CA GLN A 300 -5.63 -4.24 -18.12
C GLN A 300 -4.20 -3.67 -18.12
N PRO A 301 -3.90 -2.62 -18.90
CA PRO A 301 -2.59 -1.97 -18.89
C PRO A 301 -2.41 -1.06 -17.67
N TYR A 302 -1.17 -0.95 -17.19
CA TYR A 302 -0.72 0.05 -16.21
C TYR A 302 0.23 1.01 -16.94
N PRO A 303 -0.29 2.09 -17.56
CA PRO A 303 0.50 2.98 -18.41
C PRO A 303 1.53 3.76 -17.60
N VAL A 304 2.66 4.06 -18.23
CA VAL A 304 3.65 5.01 -17.70
C VAL A 304 3.13 6.43 -17.96
N LEU A 305 2.85 7.15 -16.88
CA LEU A 305 2.28 8.49 -16.91
C LEU A 305 3.30 9.54 -16.48
N HIS A 306 3.16 10.76 -16.97
CA HIS A 306 4.13 11.84 -16.81
C HIS A 306 3.47 13.17 -16.42
N GLU A 307 4.13 13.91 -15.54
CA GLU A 307 3.97 15.37 -15.42
C GLU A 307 4.82 16.09 -16.48
N LYS A 308 4.74 17.42 -16.54
CA LYS A 308 5.56 18.22 -17.47
C LYS A 308 7.05 18.06 -17.17
N SER A 309 7.89 18.20 -18.20
CA SER A 309 9.34 18.25 -17.99
C SER A 309 9.71 19.42 -17.08
N GLY A 310 10.52 19.14 -16.05
CA GLY A 310 10.90 20.10 -15.01
C GLY A 310 10.03 20.04 -13.74
N ASP A 311 8.84 19.44 -13.77
CA ASP A 311 8.05 19.19 -12.56
C ASP A 311 8.57 17.96 -11.79
N LEU A 312 8.53 18.04 -10.46
CA LEU A 312 8.98 16.98 -9.56
C LEU A 312 7.77 16.26 -8.97
N VAL A 313 7.81 14.93 -8.99
CA VAL A 313 6.75 14.06 -8.47
C VAL A 313 7.30 13.18 -7.35
N ALA A 314 6.57 13.10 -6.23
CA ALA A 314 6.83 12.18 -5.13
C ALA A 314 5.66 11.21 -4.94
N HIS A 315 5.98 9.94 -4.68
CA HIS A 315 5.09 8.80 -4.49
C HIS A 315 5.42 8.10 -3.17
N ILE A 316 4.42 7.95 -2.31
CA ILE A 316 4.49 7.19 -1.06
C ILE A 316 3.28 6.24 -1.01
N LYS A 317 3.54 4.94 -1.01
CA LYS A 317 2.50 3.89 -0.92
C LYS A 317 2.81 2.95 0.25
N PHE A 318 1.78 2.57 1.00
CA PHE A 318 1.92 1.63 2.12
C PHE A 318 0.68 0.76 2.30
N THR A 319 0.88 -0.43 2.85
CA THR A 319 -0.19 -1.37 3.20
C THR A 319 -0.56 -1.21 4.68
N VAL A 320 -1.86 -1.10 4.98
CA VAL A 320 -2.40 -0.91 6.33
C VAL A 320 -3.51 -1.92 6.64
N LEU A 321 -3.45 -2.51 7.83
CA LEU A 321 -4.40 -3.49 8.36
C LEU A 321 -5.34 -2.80 9.37
N LEU A 322 -6.65 -2.85 9.16
CA LEU A 322 -7.65 -2.22 10.04
C LEU A 322 -8.07 -3.17 11.17
N MET A 323 -7.12 -3.47 12.06
CA MET A 323 -7.36 -4.36 13.20
C MET A 323 -8.35 -3.73 14.21
N PRO A 324 -9.09 -4.54 15.00
CA PRO A 324 -9.94 -4.06 16.08
C PRO A 324 -9.24 -3.24 17.19
N ASN A 325 -7.91 -3.24 17.23
CA ASN A 325 -7.12 -2.38 18.12
C ASN A 325 -6.53 -1.13 17.43
N GLY A 326 -6.92 -0.85 16.18
CA GLY A 326 -6.51 0.30 15.36
C GLY A 326 -5.60 -0.08 14.19
N SER A 327 -5.31 0.90 13.34
CA SER A 327 -4.62 0.72 12.06
C SER A 327 -3.15 0.32 12.24
N ASP A 328 -2.73 -0.75 11.55
CA ASP A 328 -1.39 -1.31 11.60
C ASP A 328 -0.71 -1.22 10.23
N ARG A 329 0.13 -0.19 10.03
CA ARG A 329 0.97 -0.03 8.82
C ARG A 329 2.07 -1.09 8.83
N ILE A 330 2.05 -1.98 7.83
CA ILE A 330 2.99 -3.11 7.75
C ILE A 330 4.13 -2.88 6.76
N THR A 331 3.98 -2.00 5.77
CA THR A 331 5.08 -1.59 4.88
C THR A 331 5.56 -0.17 5.18
N SER A 332 6.88 -0.03 5.29
CA SER A 332 7.55 1.20 5.73
C SER A 332 9.03 1.21 5.32
N HIS A 333 9.62 2.40 5.34
CA HIS A 333 10.99 2.70 4.93
C HIS A 333 11.52 3.86 5.78
N SER A 334 12.84 4.03 5.84
CA SER A 334 13.46 5.24 6.38
C SER A 334 13.20 6.42 5.45
N LEU A 335 13.04 7.62 6.02
CA LEU A 335 13.00 8.86 5.25
C LEU A 335 14.41 9.47 5.17
N GLN A 336 14.70 10.18 4.08
CA GLN A 336 15.85 11.09 4.01
C GLN A 336 15.62 12.30 4.94
N ASP A 337 16.68 13.02 5.28
CA ASP A 337 16.55 14.34 5.90
C ASP A 337 16.02 15.35 4.88
N LEU A 338 14.99 16.11 5.26
CA LEU A 338 14.25 17.03 4.39
C LEU A 338 14.21 18.42 5.01
N GLN A 339 14.63 19.42 4.25
CA GLN A 339 14.56 20.83 4.62
C GLN A 339 13.63 21.55 3.62
N PRO A 340 12.30 21.36 3.75
CA PRO A 340 11.33 22.02 2.89
C PRO A 340 11.30 23.53 3.15
N THR A 341 10.95 24.29 2.12
CA THR A 341 10.73 25.75 2.21
C THR A 341 9.34 26.10 2.73
N LYS A 342 8.46 25.08 2.81
CA LYS A 342 7.07 25.15 3.28
C LYS A 342 6.86 24.18 4.44
N GLY A 343 5.79 24.38 5.19
CA GLY A 343 5.48 23.52 6.33
C GLY A 343 4.12 23.81 6.95
N ILE A 344 3.59 22.80 7.61
CA ILE A 344 2.24 22.78 8.21
C ILE A 344 2.11 23.58 9.52
N ASP A 345 2.98 24.57 9.74
CA ASP A 345 3.06 25.24 11.05
C ASP A 345 1.87 26.18 11.31
N SER A 346 1.34 26.80 10.26
CA SER A 346 0.09 27.57 10.25
C SER A 346 -1.19 26.72 10.22
N GLU A 347 -1.08 25.38 10.11
CA GLU A 347 -2.19 24.50 9.75
C GLU A 347 -2.74 23.69 10.94
N PRO A 348 -3.64 24.26 11.76
CA PRO A 348 -4.16 23.60 12.96
C PRO A 348 -4.95 22.33 12.65
N GLU A 349 -5.61 22.26 11.48
CA GLU A 349 -6.37 21.07 11.06
C GLU A 349 -5.44 19.88 10.75
N ILE A 350 -4.34 20.12 10.03
CA ILE A 350 -3.33 19.10 9.75
C ILE A 350 -2.65 18.65 11.05
N LYS A 351 -2.28 19.59 11.92
CA LYS A 351 -1.73 19.28 13.25
C LYS A 351 -2.72 18.46 14.09
N ALA A 352 -4.02 18.75 14.04
CA ALA A 352 -5.06 17.98 14.72
C ALA A 352 -5.19 16.55 14.16
N TRP A 353 -5.08 16.34 12.85
CA TRP A 353 -5.05 15.00 12.26
C TRP A 353 -3.80 14.23 12.66
N LEU A 354 -2.61 14.84 12.61
CA LEU A 354 -1.35 14.18 12.98
C LEU A 354 -1.28 13.79 14.47
N ALA A 355 -2.00 14.52 15.34
CA ALA A 355 -2.16 14.20 16.75
C ALA A 355 -3.08 13.00 17.03
N LEU A 356 -3.84 12.49 16.04
CA LEU A 356 -4.66 11.29 16.20
C LEU A 356 -3.79 10.04 16.39
N ALA A 357 -4.17 9.19 17.34
CA ALA A 357 -3.51 7.91 17.55
C ALA A 357 -3.95 6.87 16.51
N THR A 358 -2.99 6.25 15.81
CA THR A 358 -3.23 5.16 14.86
C THR A 358 -3.75 3.89 15.54
N LYS A 359 -3.28 3.61 16.77
CA LYS A 359 -3.70 2.44 17.57
C LYS A 359 -4.39 2.86 18.86
N LYS A 360 -5.47 2.16 19.21
CA LYS A 360 -6.20 2.29 20.49
C LYS A 360 -5.18 1.95 21.61
N LYS A 361 -4.83 2.92 22.47
CA LYS A 361 -3.94 2.67 23.63
C LYS A 361 -4.50 1.51 24.44
N LYS A 362 -3.69 0.46 24.70
CA LYS A 362 -4.09 -0.62 25.63
C LYS A 362 -4.48 0.01 26.95
N GLY A 363 -5.75 -0.07 27.31
CA GLY A 363 -6.27 0.54 28.53
C GLY A 363 -5.57 -0.04 29.74
N GLY A 364 -4.83 0.80 30.47
CA GLY A 364 -4.20 0.40 31.72
C GLY A 364 -5.28 -0.12 32.67
N GLY A 365 -5.19 -1.40 33.03
CA GLY A 365 -6.26 -2.12 33.70
C GLY A 365 -6.57 -1.55 35.07
N LYS A 366 -7.53 -0.61 35.17
CA LYS A 366 -8.18 -0.24 36.42
C LYS A 366 -8.86 -1.48 36.97
N LYS A 367 -8.17 -2.21 37.86
CA LYS A 367 -8.78 -3.23 38.73
C LYS A 367 -10.05 -2.62 39.31
N LYS A 368 -11.22 -3.19 38.99
CA LYS A 368 -12.46 -2.91 39.72
C LYS A 368 -12.28 -3.44 41.15
N LYS A 369 -11.70 -2.62 42.04
CA LYS A 369 -11.89 -2.79 43.48
C LYS A 369 -13.40 -2.76 43.70
N GLY A 370 -13.94 -3.86 44.22
CA GLY A 370 -15.39 -4.05 44.30
C GLY A 370 -16.04 -3.03 45.22
N LYS A 371 -17.26 -2.64 44.87
CA LYS A 371 -18.25 -2.17 45.85
C LYS A 371 -19.47 -3.05 45.68
N LYS A 372 -19.64 -4.04 46.58
CA LYS A 372 -20.95 -4.61 46.85
C LYS A 372 -21.77 -3.57 47.60
N GLY A 373 -23.06 -3.57 47.33
CA GLY A 373 -24.07 -2.76 48.00
C GLY A 373 -25.27 -2.62 47.05
N ASP A 374 -26.51 -2.71 47.49
CA ASP A 374 -27.01 -3.29 48.75
C ASP A 374 -28.36 -3.94 48.44
N LYS A 375 -28.66 -5.06 49.11
CA LYS A 375 -30.03 -5.51 49.31
C LYS A 375 -30.18 -5.76 50.79
N ALA A 376 -31.05 -4.98 51.42
CA ALA A 376 -31.50 -5.27 52.77
C ALA A 376 -32.37 -6.54 52.73
N ASP A 377 -32.24 -7.36 53.77
CA ASP A 377 -33.35 -8.08 54.35
C ASP A 377 -33.07 -8.32 55.84
N GLU A 378 -34.12 -8.77 56.51
CA GLU A 378 -34.48 -8.69 57.93
C GLU A 378 -33.42 -9.01 59.02
N SER A 379 -33.63 -8.30 60.14
CA SER A 379 -33.26 -8.53 61.54
C SER A 379 -32.99 -9.95 62.04
N VAL A 380 -32.13 -10.07 63.07
CA VAL A 380 -32.53 -10.46 64.46
C VAL A 380 -31.39 -10.14 65.46
N GLU A 381 -31.71 -10.11 66.75
CA GLU A 381 -30.90 -9.68 67.90
C GLU A 381 -29.72 -10.60 68.25
N ALA A 382 -28.67 -10.03 68.88
CA ALA A 382 -27.99 -10.58 70.07
C ALA A 382 -26.96 -9.58 70.65
N GLU A 383 -26.87 -9.48 71.98
CA GLU A 383 -25.79 -8.80 72.71
C GLU A 383 -24.54 -9.71 72.78
N SER A 384 -23.29 -9.24 72.93
CA SER A 384 -22.78 -8.73 74.22
C SER A 384 -21.27 -8.41 74.18
N MET A 385 -20.80 -7.79 75.27
CA MET A 385 -19.43 -7.63 75.80
C MET A 385 -18.45 -8.80 75.47
N ASP A 386 -17.12 -8.65 75.38
CA ASP A 386 -16.19 -7.52 75.59
C ASP A 386 -14.92 -7.72 74.69
N THR A 387 -13.65 -7.29 74.91
CA THR A 387 -12.90 -6.67 76.04
C THR A 387 -11.74 -5.77 75.56
N THR A 388 -11.14 -5.04 76.50
CA THR A 388 -9.79 -4.44 76.52
C THR A 388 -8.66 -5.34 75.91
N ASN A 389 -7.54 -4.82 75.39
CA ASN A 389 -6.66 -3.87 76.07
C ASN A 389 -5.65 -3.14 75.14
N GLY A 390 -5.20 -1.94 75.56
CA GLY A 390 -3.89 -1.37 75.19
C GLY A 390 -2.79 -1.87 76.15
N ALA A 391 -1.55 -1.37 76.16
CA ALA A 391 -0.91 -0.30 75.38
C ALA A 391 0.61 -0.61 75.32
N GLU A 392 1.26 -0.53 74.16
CA GLU A 392 2.27 0.52 73.84
C GLU A 392 3.69 0.20 74.45
N PRO A 393 4.78 1.01 74.30
CA PRO A 393 5.86 0.59 73.40
C PRO A 393 7.29 0.56 73.99
N GLN A 394 8.27 0.29 73.11
CA GLN A 394 9.75 0.41 73.29
C GLN A 394 10.39 -0.68 74.16
N GLU A 395 11.68 -1.03 73.97
CA GLU A 395 12.71 -0.46 73.07
C GLU A 395 12.71 -1.04 71.63
#